data_AF-A0A1S9B6E9-F1
#
_entry.id   AF-A0A1S9B6E9-F1
#
_cell.length_a   1.000
_cell.length_b   1.000
_cell.length_c   1.000
_cell.angle_alpha   90.00
_cell.angle_beta   90.00
_cell.angle_gamma   90.00
#
_symmetry.space_group_name_H-M   'P 1'
#
loop_
_entity.id
_entity.type
_entity.pdbx_description
1 polymer ?
#
loop_
_entity_poly.entity_id
_entity_poly.type
_entity_poly.pdbx_seq_one_letter_code
_entity_poly.pdbx_strand_id
1 'polypeptide(L)'
;MRRRLFWLALPLLLAACRPDQVEHLDNTKELAREAENWQPKLIKPAQLLQAARWGADSLLHTADRGWRAQLNERLAAGGVAAAHPYCQPEKLPAVVKLARELEARPARELISPPRFIAEDDSVRTTRPNQDQFLVQEPLVLLPTDAMCLRCHGQVGTDVKPEDAKLLATTYPGKPLTGYQPGQLIGRWTVPMTRKGVAEFYTQKTRKIPKRRRLW
;
A
#
# COMPACT_ATOMS: atom_id res chain seq x y z
N MET A 1 -72.33 5.85 26.57
CA MET A 1 -71.93 6.75 25.46
C MET A 1 -70.55 7.33 25.75
N ARG A 2 -69.44 6.72 25.30
CA ARG A 2 -68.08 7.17 25.67
C ARG A 2 -67.01 6.94 24.58
N ARG A 3 -67.40 6.94 23.30
CA ARG A 3 -66.50 6.58 22.18
C ARG A 3 -66.39 7.61 21.04
N ARG A 4 -66.97 8.81 21.16
CA ARG A 4 -66.93 9.81 20.08
C ARG A 4 -66.00 11.02 20.33
N LEU A 5 -65.36 11.12 21.49
CA LEU A 5 -64.49 12.26 21.81
C LEU A 5 -63.03 12.09 21.38
N PHE A 6 -62.61 10.89 20.93
CA PHE A 6 -61.21 10.64 20.56
C PHE A 6 -60.87 11.01 19.11
N TRP A 7 -61.86 11.27 18.24
CA TRP A 7 -61.62 11.56 16.82
C TRP A 7 -61.36 13.05 16.51
N LEU A 8 -61.65 13.95 17.45
CA LEU A 8 -61.43 15.40 17.29
C LEU A 8 -60.03 15.86 17.72
N ALA A 9 -59.26 15.02 18.42
CA ALA A 9 -57.90 15.35 18.86
C ALA A 9 -56.83 15.11 17.77
N LEU A 10 -57.10 14.24 16.80
CA LEU A 10 -56.13 13.84 15.76
C LEU A 10 -55.78 14.96 14.74
N PRO A 11 -56.73 15.79 14.24
CA PRO A 11 -56.38 16.88 13.32
C PRO A 11 -55.67 18.07 13.99
N LEU A 12 -55.86 18.28 15.30
CA LEU A 12 -55.16 19.33 16.06
C LEU A 12 -53.68 19.02 16.29
N LEU A 13 -53.31 17.73 16.34
CA LEU A 13 -51.91 17.31 16.44
C LEU A 13 -51.14 17.45 15.11
N LEU A 14 -51.83 17.43 13.97
CA LEU A 14 -51.21 17.59 12.65
C LEU A 14 -50.93 19.06 12.28
N ALA A 15 -51.56 20.03 12.96
CA ALA A 15 -51.33 21.46 12.75
C ALA A 15 -50.13 22.04 13.53
N ALA A 16 -49.44 21.21 14.33
CA ALA A 16 -48.30 21.64 15.13
C ALA A 16 -47.01 21.84 14.31
N CYS A 17 -46.89 21.22 13.12
CA CYS A 17 -45.77 21.48 12.21
C CYS A 17 -46.17 22.55 11.21
N ARG A 18 -45.99 23.83 11.56
CA ARG A 18 -46.19 24.92 10.61
C ARG A 18 -44.93 25.11 9.75
N PRO A 19 -45.05 25.20 8.41
CA PRO A 19 -43.89 25.30 7.52
C PRO A 19 -43.11 26.63 7.65
N ASP A 20 -43.70 27.66 8.23
CA ASP A 20 -43.06 28.95 8.58
C ASP A 20 -42.09 28.84 9.77
N GLN A 21 -42.11 27.73 10.51
CA GLN A 21 -41.18 27.43 11.61
C GLN A 21 -39.96 26.59 11.17
N VAL A 22 -39.86 26.28 9.88
CA VAL A 22 -38.71 25.55 9.33
C VAL A 22 -37.60 26.54 9.05
N GLU A 23 -36.66 26.64 9.99
CA GLU A 23 -35.44 27.44 9.81
C GLU A 23 -34.57 26.79 8.73
N HIS A 24 -34.36 27.50 7.62
CA HIS A 24 -33.50 27.02 6.55
C HIS A 24 -32.03 27.10 7.01
N LEU A 25 -31.38 25.95 7.14
CA LEU A 25 -29.95 25.91 7.47
C LEU A 25 -29.14 26.47 6.30
N ASP A 26 -28.36 27.51 6.54
CA ASP A 26 -27.53 28.18 5.53
C ASP A 26 -26.47 27.23 4.92
N ASN A 27 -26.11 26.15 5.62
CA ASN A 27 -25.08 25.19 5.26
C ASN A 27 -25.61 23.83 4.76
N THR A 28 -26.86 23.76 4.29
CA THR A 28 -27.50 22.52 3.76
C THR A 28 -26.62 21.69 2.82
N LYS A 29 -25.85 22.33 1.92
CA LYS A 29 -24.93 21.62 1.02
C LYS A 29 -23.76 20.95 1.74
N GLU A 30 -23.23 21.59 2.78
CA GLU A 30 -22.13 21.04 3.59
C GLU A 30 -22.63 19.89 4.45
N LEU A 31 -23.80 20.05 5.07
CA LEU A 31 -24.47 19.00 5.81
C LEU A 31 -24.79 17.78 4.95
N ALA A 32 -25.25 17.96 3.71
CA ALA A 32 -25.47 16.86 2.78
C ALA A 32 -24.17 16.11 2.44
N ARG A 33 -23.06 16.84 2.23
CA ARG A 33 -21.74 16.25 1.98
C ARG A 33 -21.20 15.50 3.20
N GLU A 34 -21.38 16.05 4.40
CA GLU A 34 -21.03 15.36 5.64
C GLU A 34 -21.89 14.12 5.83
N ALA A 35 -23.21 14.21 5.64
CA ALA A 35 -24.12 13.08 5.74
C ALA A 35 -23.70 11.94 4.80
N GLU A 36 -23.33 12.22 3.54
CA GLU A 36 -22.76 11.23 2.62
C GLU A 36 -21.45 10.62 3.14
N ASN A 37 -20.59 11.41 3.81
CA ASN A 37 -19.35 10.93 4.41
C ASN A 37 -19.57 10.04 5.64
N TRP A 38 -20.69 10.20 6.34
CA TRP A 38 -21.09 9.42 7.51
C TRP A 38 -21.90 8.16 7.16
N GLN A 39 -22.30 7.97 5.90
CA GLN A 39 -22.98 6.75 5.48
C GLN A 39 -22.05 5.53 5.65
N PRO A 40 -22.45 4.52 6.45
CA PRO A 40 -21.63 3.33 6.65
C PRO A 40 -21.52 2.56 5.34
N LYS A 41 -20.29 2.46 4.83
CA LYS A 41 -20.00 1.63 3.65
C LYS A 41 -19.81 0.18 4.06
N LEU A 42 -20.67 -0.70 3.57
CA LEU A 42 -20.44 -2.14 3.67
C LEU A 42 -19.31 -2.54 2.73
N ILE A 43 -18.16 -2.92 3.29
CA ILE A 43 -17.03 -3.43 2.52
C ILE A 43 -17.08 -4.96 2.51
N LYS A 44 -17.30 -5.55 1.33
CA LYS A 44 -17.35 -7.00 1.16
C LYS A 44 -15.96 -7.62 1.37
N PRO A 45 -15.85 -8.89 1.82
CA PRO A 45 -14.56 -9.57 1.99
C PRO A 45 -13.67 -9.55 0.73
N ALA A 46 -14.25 -9.76 -0.45
CA ALA A 46 -13.53 -9.69 -1.72
C ALA A 46 -12.96 -8.29 -2.01
N GLN A 47 -13.69 -7.23 -1.64
CA GLN A 47 -13.21 -5.85 -1.77
C GLN A 47 -12.05 -5.57 -0.81
N LEU A 48 -12.04 -6.16 0.39
CA LEU A 48 -10.90 -6.04 1.32
C LEU A 48 -9.65 -6.77 0.80
N LEU A 49 -9.80 -7.94 0.18
CA LEU A 49 -8.68 -8.64 -0.48
C LEU A 49 -8.11 -7.80 -1.63
N GLN A 50 -8.98 -7.25 -2.48
CA GLN A 50 -8.56 -6.34 -3.55
C GLN A 50 -7.91 -5.07 -3.01
N ALA A 51 -8.45 -4.50 -1.92
CA ALA A 51 -7.87 -3.35 -1.26
C ALA A 51 -6.48 -3.64 -0.67
N ALA A 52 -6.29 -4.83 -0.09
CA ALA A 52 -4.99 -5.27 0.40
C ALA A 52 -3.97 -5.35 -0.75
N ARG A 53 -4.35 -5.96 -1.87
CA ARG A 53 -3.56 -5.97 -3.11
C ARG A 53 -3.16 -4.56 -3.53
N TRP A 54 -4.11 -3.65 -3.68
CA TRP A 54 -3.84 -2.26 -4.06
C TRP A 54 -2.96 -1.50 -3.07
N GLY A 55 -3.14 -1.76 -1.77
CA GLY A 55 -2.30 -1.19 -0.71
C GLY A 55 -0.85 -1.65 -0.85
N ALA A 56 -0.64 -2.96 -1.06
CA ALA A 56 0.67 -3.53 -1.33
C ALA A 56 1.28 -2.97 -2.62
N ASP A 57 0.55 -2.98 -3.74
CA ASP A 57 1.03 -2.43 -5.02
C ASP A 57 1.46 -0.96 -4.87
N SER A 58 0.66 -0.14 -4.16
CA SER A 58 0.98 1.26 -3.90
C SER A 58 2.26 1.42 -3.05
N LEU A 59 2.42 0.57 -2.03
CA LEU A 59 3.59 0.56 -1.16
C LEU A 59 4.84 0.16 -1.93
N LEU A 60 4.77 -0.93 -2.69
CA LEU A 60 5.89 -1.49 -3.43
C LEU A 60 6.30 -0.59 -4.59
N HIS A 61 5.35 0.03 -5.29
CA HIS A 61 5.65 1.05 -6.30
C HIS A 61 6.29 2.31 -5.70
N THR A 62 5.86 2.72 -4.50
CA THR A 62 6.51 3.83 -3.77
C THR A 62 7.95 3.48 -3.40
N ALA A 63 8.17 2.25 -2.94
CA ALA A 63 9.48 1.73 -2.59
C ALA A 63 10.40 1.69 -3.82
N ASP A 64 9.94 1.07 -4.91
CA ASP A 64 10.70 0.92 -6.15
C ASP A 64 11.11 2.27 -6.74
N ARG A 65 10.18 3.23 -6.91
CA ARG A 65 10.50 4.55 -7.48
C ARG A 65 11.49 5.34 -6.63
N GLY A 66 11.25 5.43 -5.31
CA GLY A 66 12.11 6.17 -4.40
C GLY A 66 13.51 5.57 -4.33
N TRP A 67 13.58 4.24 -4.30
CA TRP A 67 14.81 3.49 -4.22
C TRP A 67 15.63 3.58 -5.50
N ARG A 68 15.02 3.46 -6.68
CA ARG A 68 15.71 3.63 -7.97
C ARG A 68 16.31 5.01 -8.13
N ALA A 69 15.58 6.05 -7.75
CA ALA A 69 16.10 7.43 -7.79
C ALA A 69 17.35 7.57 -6.91
N GLN A 70 17.26 7.09 -5.66
CA GLN A 70 18.38 7.14 -4.73
C GLN A 70 19.57 6.28 -5.18
N LEU A 71 19.33 5.06 -5.67
CA LEU A 71 20.39 4.18 -6.14
C LEU A 71 21.12 4.76 -7.35
N ASN A 72 20.41 5.31 -8.32
CA ASN A 72 21.04 5.91 -9.50
C ASN A 72 21.99 7.05 -9.10
N GLU A 73 21.55 7.92 -8.19
CA GLU A 73 22.39 9.00 -7.65
C GLU A 73 23.65 8.46 -6.98
N ARG A 74 23.50 7.46 -6.09
CA ARG A 74 24.64 6.88 -5.34
C ARG A 74 25.61 6.11 -6.23
N LEU A 75 25.07 5.34 -7.17
CA LEU A 75 25.86 4.61 -8.16
C LEU A 75 26.64 5.53 -9.09
N ALA A 76 26.13 6.74 -9.38
CA ALA A 76 26.83 7.77 -10.12
C ALA A 76 27.91 8.45 -9.27
N ALA A 77 27.63 8.70 -7.99
CA ALA A 77 28.55 9.39 -7.08
C ALA A 77 29.77 8.56 -6.66
N GLY A 78 29.62 7.24 -6.50
CA GLY A 78 30.71 6.40 -5.97
C GLY A 78 30.54 4.90 -6.21
N GLY A 79 29.79 4.52 -7.26
CA GLY A 79 29.60 3.11 -7.61
C GLY A 79 28.90 2.29 -6.53
N VAL A 80 29.20 0.98 -6.49
CA VAL A 80 28.54 0.04 -5.56
C VAL A 80 28.85 0.38 -4.11
N ALA A 81 30.07 0.85 -3.81
CA ALA A 81 30.47 1.27 -2.47
C ALA A 81 29.57 2.38 -1.89
N ALA A 82 29.20 3.38 -2.71
CA ALA A 82 28.28 4.43 -2.28
C ALA A 82 26.81 3.97 -2.23
N ALA A 83 26.43 2.98 -3.04
CA ALA A 83 25.04 2.57 -3.22
C ALA A 83 24.57 1.48 -2.25
N HIS A 84 25.41 0.49 -1.91
CA HIS A 84 25.00 -0.67 -1.13
C HIS A 84 24.37 -0.36 0.25
N PRO A 85 24.73 0.72 0.98
CA PRO A 85 24.07 1.05 2.24
C PRO A 85 22.56 1.35 2.08
N TYR A 86 22.13 1.68 0.87
CA TYR A 86 20.76 2.04 0.52
C TYR A 86 19.99 0.87 -0.12
N CYS A 87 20.49 -0.37 -0.07
CA CYS A 87 19.81 -1.58 -0.57
C CYS A 87 18.63 -2.04 0.30
N GLN A 88 17.95 -1.11 0.99
CA GLN A 88 16.82 -1.35 1.91
C GLN A 88 15.64 -0.40 1.58
N PRO A 89 15.01 -0.51 0.40
CA PRO A 89 13.84 0.27 -0.02
C PRO A 89 12.73 0.35 1.04
N GLU A 90 12.54 -0.71 1.82
CA GLU A 90 11.54 -0.76 2.90
C GLU A 90 11.76 0.29 4.01
N LYS A 91 12.98 0.83 4.14
CA LYS A 91 13.33 1.84 5.14
C LYS A 91 13.21 3.28 4.65
N LEU A 92 12.85 3.49 3.38
CA LEU A 92 12.66 4.84 2.84
C LEU A 92 11.55 5.58 3.60
N PRO A 93 11.70 6.87 3.94
CA PRO A 93 10.71 7.62 4.72
C PRO A 93 9.29 7.58 4.14
N ALA A 94 9.16 7.67 2.80
CA ALA A 94 7.87 7.56 2.13
C ALA A 94 7.23 6.17 2.28
N VAL A 95 8.04 5.10 2.24
CA VAL A 95 7.60 3.72 2.42
C VAL A 95 7.20 3.48 3.87
N VAL A 96 8.01 3.92 4.83
CA VAL A 96 7.70 3.82 6.27
C VAL A 96 6.41 4.55 6.61
N LYS A 97 6.19 5.73 6.03
CA LYS A 97 4.95 6.49 6.20
C LYS A 97 3.73 5.72 5.66
N LEU A 98 3.79 5.25 4.42
CA LEU A 98 2.69 4.52 3.79
C LEU A 98 2.44 3.16 4.48
N ALA A 99 3.50 2.46 4.88
CA ALA A 99 3.40 1.25 5.68
C ALA A 99 2.66 1.51 6.99
N ARG A 100 2.92 2.65 7.67
CA ARG A 100 2.18 3.02 8.88
C ARG A 100 0.70 3.27 8.61
N GLU A 101 0.35 3.96 7.53
CA GLU A 101 -1.05 4.21 7.14
C GLU A 101 -1.79 2.90 6.83
N LEU A 102 -1.11 1.94 6.22
CA LEU A 102 -1.63 0.60 5.92
C LEU A 102 -1.55 -0.39 7.10
N GLU A 103 -0.96 0.02 8.23
CA GLU A 103 -0.56 -0.88 9.32
C GLU A 103 0.20 -2.12 8.79
N ALA A 104 1.07 -1.89 7.80
CA ALA A 104 1.83 -2.91 7.08
C ALA A 104 3.24 -3.09 7.65
N ARG A 105 3.83 -4.27 7.42
CA ARG A 105 5.25 -4.55 7.72
C ARG A 105 5.96 -5.16 6.50
N PRO A 106 6.25 -4.36 5.46
CA PRO A 106 6.85 -4.87 4.23
C PRO A 106 8.24 -5.44 4.51
N ALA A 107 8.52 -6.62 3.97
CA ALA A 107 9.81 -7.28 4.05
C ALA A 107 10.19 -7.88 2.70
N ARG A 108 11.49 -7.96 2.42
CA ARG A 108 12.04 -8.71 1.28
C ARG A 108 12.77 -9.94 1.76
N GLU A 109 12.44 -11.06 1.16
CA GLU A 109 13.16 -12.32 1.32
C GLU A 109 13.88 -12.61 0.01
N LEU A 110 15.20 -12.79 0.06
CA LEU A 110 15.98 -13.16 -1.12
C LEU A 110 15.86 -14.67 -1.35
N ILE A 111 15.80 -15.05 -2.62
CA ILE A 111 15.80 -16.45 -3.05
C ILE A 111 17.22 -16.79 -3.50
N SER A 112 17.78 -17.84 -2.91
CA SER A 112 19.13 -18.30 -3.20
C SER A 112 19.13 -19.83 -3.32
N PRO A 113 19.55 -20.41 -4.48
CA PRO A 113 20.01 -19.71 -5.67
C PRO A 113 18.87 -18.99 -6.41
N PRO A 114 19.17 -17.92 -7.18
CA PRO A 114 18.19 -17.32 -8.08
C PRO A 114 17.77 -18.32 -9.15
N ARG A 115 16.51 -18.23 -9.59
CA ARG A 115 15.96 -19.08 -10.66
C ARG A 115 15.05 -18.29 -11.57
N PHE A 116 14.78 -18.78 -12.77
CA PHE A 116 13.78 -18.14 -13.63
C PHE A 116 12.39 -18.20 -12.99
N ILE A 117 11.61 -17.15 -13.22
CA ILE A 117 10.24 -17.05 -12.73
C ILE A 117 9.36 -18.13 -13.37
N ALA A 118 8.46 -18.71 -12.58
CA ALA A 118 7.43 -19.64 -13.03
C ALA A 118 6.03 -19.10 -12.70
N GLU A 119 4.98 -19.73 -13.24
CA GLU A 119 3.59 -19.26 -13.10
C GLU A 119 3.13 -19.22 -11.62
N ASP A 120 3.66 -20.13 -10.79
CA ASP A 120 3.39 -20.23 -9.36
C ASP A 120 3.96 -19.05 -8.53
N ASP A 121 4.89 -18.29 -9.11
CA ASP A 121 5.47 -17.08 -8.50
C ASP A 121 4.61 -15.83 -8.68
N SER A 122 3.46 -15.95 -9.35
CA SER A 122 2.51 -14.86 -9.48
C SER A 122 2.12 -14.27 -8.12
N VAL A 123 1.72 -13.00 -8.13
CA VAL A 123 1.39 -12.29 -6.89
C VAL A 123 0.22 -12.99 -6.18
N ARG A 124 0.41 -13.32 -4.91
CA ARG A 124 -0.61 -13.98 -4.07
C ARG A 124 -1.16 -13.00 -3.05
N THR A 125 -2.46 -13.06 -2.83
CA THR A 125 -3.13 -12.29 -1.78
C THR A 125 -3.99 -13.24 -0.96
N THR A 126 -3.67 -13.36 0.32
CA THR A 126 -4.38 -14.24 1.23
C THR A 126 -4.87 -13.45 2.44
N ARG A 127 -5.83 -14.05 3.15
CA ARG A 127 -6.36 -13.56 4.41
C ARG A 127 -6.18 -14.65 5.45
N PRO A 128 -5.02 -14.69 6.15
CA PRO A 128 -4.74 -15.75 7.11
C PRO A 128 -5.77 -15.85 8.24
N ASN A 129 -6.36 -14.72 8.64
CA ASN A 129 -7.43 -14.63 9.63
C ASN A 129 -8.30 -13.39 9.38
N GLN A 130 -9.30 -13.14 10.21
CA GLN A 130 -10.24 -12.04 10.00
C GLN A 130 -9.59 -10.65 10.04
N ASP A 131 -8.46 -10.49 10.72
CA ASP A 131 -7.85 -9.19 10.98
C ASP A 131 -6.56 -8.94 10.18
N GLN A 132 -6.10 -9.93 9.42
CA GLN A 132 -4.83 -9.85 8.70
C GLN A 132 -4.97 -10.21 7.23
N PHE A 133 -4.18 -9.51 6.43
CA PHE A 133 -3.97 -9.76 5.02
C PHE A 133 -2.50 -10.00 4.77
N LEU A 134 -2.18 -10.84 3.80
CA LEU A 134 -0.82 -11.10 3.35
C LEU A 134 -0.79 -10.96 1.83
N VAL A 135 0.00 -10.01 1.34
CA VAL A 135 0.32 -9.92 -0.08
C VAL A 135 1.76 -10.36 -0.29
N GLN A 136 1.97 -11.24 -1.27
CA GLN A 136 3.27 -11.72 -1.67
C GLN A 136 3.49 -11.39 -3.15
N GLU A 137 4.53 -10.63 -3.48
CA GLU A 137 4.85 -10.21 -4.85
C GLU A 137 6.27 -10.66 -5.22
N PRO A 138 6.49 -11.28 -6.40
CA PRO A 138 7.82 -11.71 -6.82
C PRO A 138 8.75 -10.51 -7.02
N LEU A 139 10.01 -10.65 -6.61
CA LEU A 139 11.08 -9.70 -6.94
C LEU A 139 11.90 -10.30 -8.08
N VAL A 140 11.73 -9.73 -9.27
CA VAL A 140 12.35 -10.19 -10.51
C VAL A 140 13.38 -9.18 -10.99
N LEU A 141 14.54 -9.67 -11.43
CA LEU A 141 15.53 -8.83 -12.10
C LEU A 141 15.07 -8.59 -13.54
N LEU A 142 14.40 -7.46 -13.80
CA LEU A 142 13.86 -7.17 -15.12
C LEU A 142 14.97 -6.95 -16.16
N PRO A 143 14.80 -7.38 -17.43
CA PRO A 143 15.80 -7.16 -18.48
C PRO A 143 16.09 -5.69 -18.79
N THR A 144 15.14 -4.81 -18.51
CA THR A 144 15.30 -3.36 -18.71
C THR A 144 16.14 -2.71 -17.61
N ASP A 145 16.46 -3.42 -16.53
CA ASP A 145 17.08 -2.86 -15.34
C ASP A 145 18.60 -3.05 -15.35
N ALA A 146 19.29 -2.41 -16.30
CA ALA A 146 20.76 -2.40 -16.36
C ALA A 146 21.41 -1.95 -15.04
N MET A 147 20.73 -1.09 -14.28
CA MET A 147 21.15 -0.67 -12.93
C MET A 147 21.32 -1.86 -11.97
N CYS A 148 20.40 -2.83 -12.01
CA CYS A 148 20.42 -3.98 -11.12
C CYS A 148 21.65 -4.87 -11.37
N LEU A 149 22.04 -5.02 -12.64
CA LEU A 149 23.21 -5.82 -13.02
C LEU A 149 24.53 -5.25 -12.53
N ARG A 150 24.62 -3.94 -12.24
CA ARG A 150 25.82 -3.33 -11.66
C ARG A 150 26.21 -3.89 -10.29
N CYS A 151 25.25 -4.46 -9.56
CA CYS A 151 25.49 -5.14 -8.29
C CYS A 151 25.24 -6.65 -8.37
N HIS A 152 24.32 -7.07 -9.23
CA HIS A 152 23.82 -8.44 -9.25
C HIS A 152 24.27 -9.27 -10.46
N GLY A 153 24.88 -8.68 -11.49
CA GLY A 153 25.28 -9.36 -12.72
C GLY A 153 26.56 -10.20 -12.58
N GLN A 154 27.15 -10.58 -13.73
CA GLN A 154 28.35 -11.41 -13.77
C GLN A 154 29.59 -10.65 -13.32
N VAL A 155 30.39 -11.25 -12.44
CA VAL A 155 31.65 -10.65 -11.98
C VAL A 155 32.66 -10.63 -13.11
N GLY A 156 33.31 -9.48 -13.31
CA GLY A 156 34.25 -9.24 -14.41
C GLY A 156 33.60 -8.68 -15.68
N THR A 157 32.27 -8.82 -15.83
CA THR A 157 31.51 -8.25 -16.95
C THR A 157 30.63 -7.09 -16.49
N ASP A 158 29.68 -7.35 -15.59
CA ASP A 158 28.72 -6.37 -15.10
C ASP A 158 29.14 -5.76 -13.75
N VAL A 159 29.74 -6.60 -12.90
CA VAL A 159 30.16 -6.25 -11.54
C VAL A 159 31.68 -6.29 -11.46
N LYS A 160 32.30 -5.22 -11.00
CA LYS A 160 33.77 -5.21 -10.83
C LYS A 160 34.19 -6.20 -9.73
N PRO A 161 35.38 -6.83 -9.83
CA PRO A 161 35.88 -7.74 -8.79
C PRO A 161 35.97 -7.09 -7.40
N GLU A 162 36.33 -5.81 -7.33
CA GLU A 162 36.38 -5.02 -6.09
C GLU A 162 35.00 -4.88 -5.43
N ASP A 163 33.97 -4.59 -6.23
CA ASP A 163 32.58 -4.46 -5.78
C ASP A 163 32.01 -5.82 -5.35
N ALA A 164 32.33 -6.89 -6.09
CA ALA A 164 31.93 -8.25 -5.73
C ALA A 164 32.52 -8.65 -4.36
N LYS A 165 33.79 -8.32 -4.10
CA LYS A 165 34.44 -8.55 -2.80
C LYS A 165 33.78 -7.75 -1.68
N LEU A 166 33.44 -6.48 -1.93
CA LEU A 166 32.72 -5.65 -0.99
C LEU A 166 31.35 -6.24 -0.64
N LEU A 167 30.58 -6.66 -1.65
CA LEU A 167 29.26 -7.26 -1.45
C LEU A 167 29.36 -8.57 -0.66
N ALA A 168 30.32 -9.44 -0.99
CA ALA A 168 30.54 -10.70 -0.25
C ALA A 168 30.92 -10.47 1.22
N THR A 169 31.68 -9.42 1.51
CA THR A 169 32.07 -9.04 2.89
C THR A 169 30.89 -8.44 3.65
N THR A 170 30.09 -7.61 2.99
CA THR A 170 28.95 -6.92 3.61
C THR A 170 27.77 -7.86 3.86
N TYR A 171 27.56 -8.84 2.98
CA TYR A 171 26.44 -9.78 3.02
C TYR A 171 26.95 -11.22 3.08
N PRO A 172 27.57 -11.64 4.20
CA PRO A 172 28.17 -12.96 4.30
C PRO A 172 27.11 -14.05 4.13
N GLY A 173 27.43 -15.08 3.34
CA GLY A 173 26.55 -16.22 3.07
C GLY A 173 25.40 -15.95 2.10
N LYS A 174 25.34 -14.76 1.48
CA LYS A 174 24.34 -14.41 0.46
C LYS A 174 25.03 -14.19 -0.89
N PRO A 175 24.90 -15.11 -1.86
CA PRO A 175 25.42 -14.87 -3.21
C PRO A 175 24.55 -13.80 -3.87
N LEU A 176 25.08 -12.57 -3.98
CA LEU A 176 24.38 -11.44 -4.56
C LEU A 176 24.78 -11.16 -6.01
N THR A 177 25.79 -11.82 -6.55
CA THR A 177 26.28 -11.64 -7.93
C THR A 177 25.97 -12.87 -8.79
N GLY A 178 26.13 -12.75 -10.09
CA GLY A 178 25.96 -13.83 -11.06
C GLY A 178 24.52 -14.04 -11.52
N TYR A 179 23.62 -13.09 -11.23
CA TYR A 179 22.22 -13.15 -11.62
C TYR A 179 22.06 -12.82 -13.10
N GLN A 180 20.94 -13.27 -13.66
CA GLN A 180 20.56 -13.06 -15.05
C GLN A 180 19.21 -12.33 -15.12
N PRO A 181 19.00 -11.49 -16.15
CA PRO A 181 17.69 -10.94 -16.49
C PRO A 181 16.59 -12.01 -16.53
N GLY A 182 15.43 -11.70 -15.96
CA GLY A 182 14.27 -12.60 -15.87
C GLY A 182 14.31 -13.56 -14.68
N GLN A 183 15.38 -13.55 -13.87
CA GLN A 183 15.43 -14.36 -12.66
C GLN A 183 14.61 -13.75 -11.52
N LEU A 184 13.89 -14.62 -10.83
CA LEU A 184 13.34 -14.39 -9.51
C LEU A 184 14.48 -14.41 -8.49
N ILE A 185 14.72 -13.26 -7.88
CA ILE A 185 15.81 -13.03 -6.92
C ILE A 185 15.29 -12.89 -5.48
N GLY A 186 13.97 -12.80 -5.31
CA GLY A 186 13.35 -12.70 -4.01
C GLY A 186 11.84 -12.57 -4.10
N ARG A 187 11.25 -12.20 -2.96
CA ARG A 187 9.82 -11.96 -2.82
C ARG A 187 9.59 -10.85 -1.80
N TRP A 188 8.67 -9.97 -2.11
CA TRP A 188 8.07 -9.07 -1.14
C TRP A 188 7.00 -9.79 -0.36
N THR A 189 6.99 -9.60 0.95
CA THR A 189 5.95 -10.06 1.86
C THR A 189 5.40 -8.83 2.58
N VAL A 190 4.11 -8.56 2.40
CA VAL A 190 3.43 -7.37 2.92
C VAL A 190 2.24 -7.82 3.79
N PRO A 191 2.48 -8.18 5.07
CA PRO A 191 1.41 -8.35 6.04
C PRO A 191 0.79 -6.99 6.35
N MET A 192 -0.54 -6.94 6.43
CA MET A 192 -1.34 -5.74 6.73
C MET A 192 -2.49 -6.09 7.67
N THR A 193 -2.97 -5.10 8.43
CA THR A 193 -4.19 -5.27 9.23
C THR A 193 -5.43 -4.92 8.43
N ARG A 194 -6.58 -5.47 8.83
CA ARG A 194 -7.88 -5.10 8.27
C ARG A 194 -8.18 -3.61 8.44
N LYS A 195 -7.78 -3.03 9.57
CA LYS A 195 -8.00 -1.61 9.85
C LYS A 195 -7.26 -0.72 8.85
N GLY A 196 -5.96 -0.97 8.65
CA GLY A 196 -5.15 -0.21 7.69
C GLY A 196 -5.67 -0.35 6.25
N VAL A 197 -6.01 -1.57 5.83
CA VAL A 197 -6.58 -1.83 4.50
C VAL A 197 -7.93 -1.14 4.30
N ALA A 198 -8.84 -1.24 5.28
CA ALA A 198 -10.16 -0.62 5.19
C ALA A 198 -10.07 0.91 5.18
N GLU A 199 -9.22 1.50 6.02
CA GLU A 199 -9.02 2.95 6.04
C GLU A 199 -8.46 3.43 4.70
N PHE A 200 -7.40 2.79 4.18
CA PHE A 200 -6.84 3.10 2.87
C PHE A 200 -7.88 2.98 1.74
N TYR A 201 -8.65 1.88 1.72
CA TYR A 201 -9.72 1.68 0.74
C TYR A 201 -10.78 2.76 0.80
N THR A 202 -11.25 3.13 2.00
CA THR A 202 -12.27 4.17 2.14
C THR A 202 -11.72 5.53 1.75
N GLN A 203 -10.46 5.86 2.05
CA GLN A 203 -9.84 7.10 1.59
C GLN A 203 -9.76 7.17 0.06
N LYS A 204 -9.40 6.06 -0.61
CA LYS A 204 -9.33 5.98 -2.08
C LYS A 204 -10.69 6.03 -2.77
N THR A 205 -11.74 5.48 -2.15
CA THR A 205 -13.09 5.36 -2.73
C THR A 205 -14.07 6.42 -2.21
N ARG A 206 -13.59 7.39 -1.43
CA ARG A 206 -14.39 8.55 -1.01
C ARG A 206 -14.63 9.44 -2.23
N LYS A 207 -15.89 9.84 -2.43
CA LYS A 207 -16.26 10.86 -3.42
C LYS A 207 -15.77 12.25 -3.01
N ILE A 208 -15.68 12.50 -1.70
CA ILE A 208 -15.25 13.78 -1.12
C ILE A 208 -14.05 13.52 -0.20
N PRO A 209 -12.87 14.11 -0.46
CA PRO A 209 -11.71 13.97 0.41
C PRO A 209 -12.03 14.52 1.80
N LYS A 210 -11.67 13.82 2.88
CA LYS A 210 -11.67 14.44 4.22
C LYS A 210 -10.70 15.62 4.16
N ARG A 211 -11.13 16.80 4.62
CA ARG A 211 -10.19 17.89 4.89
C ARG A 211 -9.15 17.34 5.84
N ARG A 212 -7.91 17.20 5.37
CA ARG A 212 -6.79 16.96 6.27
C ARG A 212 -6.74 18.20 7.15
N ARG A 213 -6.84 18.04 8.48
CA ARG A 213 -6.47 19.12 9.39
C ARG A 213 -5.01 19.41 9.10
N LEU A 214 -4.78 20.49 8.37
CA LEU A 214 -3.48 21.13 8.34
C LEU A 214 -3.39 21.72 9.74
N TRP A 215 -2.70 21.00 10.63
CA TRP A 215 -2.40 21.37 12.02
C TRP A 215 -3.61 21.80 12.86
#